data_AF-A0A1I0I5I2-F1
#
_entry.id   AF-A0A1I0I5I2-F1
#
_cell.length_a   1.000
_cell.length_b   1.000
_cell.length_c   1.000
_cell.angle_alpha   90.00
_cell.angle_beta   90.00
_cell.angle_gamma   90.00
#
_symmetry.space_group_name_H-M   'P 1'
#
loop_
_entity.id
_entity.type
_entity.pdbx_description
1 polymer ?
#
loop_
_entity_poly.entity_id
_entity_poly.type
_entity_poly.pdbx_seq_one_letter_code
_entity_poly.pdbx_strand_id
1 'polypeptide(L)'
;MFVAGYLFKETHNDVHYVRTEHGGTGDGYRMNFTTEPTEARGFPNHNDAIECVMQLMADFEWDPDYRWTPVTVDMTSGKMVKIMDARWHN
;
A
#
# COMPACT_ATOMS: atom_id res chain seq x y z
N MET A 1 6.85 -13.57 4.96
CA MET A 1 5.56 -13.23 4.31
C MET A 1 5.46 -11.72 4.27
N PHE A 2 5.00 -11.15 3.17
CA PHE A 2 4.90 -9.71 3.01
C PHE A 2 3.44 -9.29 2.96
N VAL A 3 3.15 -8.09 3.45
CA VAL A 3 1.89 -7.38 3.17
C VAL A 3 2.23 -6.06 2.50
N ALA A 4 1.29 -5.51 1.75
CA ALA A 4 1.45 -4.22 1.09
C ALA A 4 0.30 -3.29 1.41
N GLY A 5 0.51 -2.00 1.23
CA GLY A 5 -0.46 -0.95 1.48
C GLY A 5 0.14 0.41 1.20
N TYR A 6 -0.52 1.47 1.67
CA TYR A 6 0.04 2.81 1.56
C TYR A 6 -0.12 3.61 2.84
N LEU A 7 0.68 4.67 2.94
CA LEU A 7 0.54 5.73 3.94
C LEU A 7 0.01 6.98 3.25
N PHE A 8 -0.91 7.70 3.91
CA PHE A 8 -1.38 9.02 3.45
C PHE A 8 -0.27 10.07 3.39
N LYS A 9 0.72 9.94 4.26
CA LYS A 9 1.94 10.75 4.31
C LYS A 9 3.09 9.87 4.73
N GLU A 10 4.28 10.17 4.25
CA GLU A 10 5.50 9.44 4.64
C GLU A 10 5.76 9.45 6.15
N THR A 11 5.23 10.41 6.89
CA THR A 11 5.39 10.53 8.35
C THR A 11 4.35 9.76 9.16
N HIS A 12 3.30 9.23 8.52
CA HIS A 12 2.27 8.45 9.19
C HIS A 12 2.77 7.02 9.44
N ASN A 13 2.17 6.37 10.45
CA ASN A 13 2.46 4.97 10.78
C ASN A 13 1.29 4.03 10.45
N ASP A 14 0.09 4.57 10.23
CA ASP A 14 -1.10 3.79 9.93
C ASP A 14 -1.07 3.35 8.47
N VAL A 15 -0.86 2.06 8.26
CA VAL A 15 -0.84 1.45 6.92
C VAL A 15 -2.25 1.11 6.50
N HIS A 16 -2.60 1.56 5.30
CA HIS A 16 -3.81 1.17 4.59
C HIS A 16 -3.47 -0.07 3.76
N TYR A 17 -3.55 -1.24 4.39
CA TYR A 17 -3.20 -2.53 3.81
C TYR A 17 -4.13 -2.90 2.66
N VAL A 18 -3.57 -3.53 1.63
CA VAL A 18 -4.34 -4.16 0.54
C VAL A 18 -5.16 -5.31 1.12
N ARG A 19 -6.47 -5.34 0.86
CA ARG A 19 -7.37 -6.41 1.29
C ARG A 19 -7.08 -7.73 0.59
N THR A 20 -7.33 -8.85 1.27
CA THR A 20 -7.23 -10.18 0.66
C THR A 20 -8.13 -10.32 -0.58
N GLU A 21 -9.35 -9.80 -0.50
CA GLU A 21 -10.38 -9.77 -1.56
C GLU A 21 -10.48 -8.38 -2.23
N HIS A 22 -9.35 -7.76 -2.55
CA HIS A 22 -9.33 -6.48 -3.27
C HIS A 22 -9.86 -6.62 -4.71
N GLY A 23 -10.35 -5.49 -5.25
CA GLY A 23 -10.77 -5.35 -6.64
C GLY A 23 -9.61 -4.94 -7.55
N GLY A 24 -9.91 -4.10 -8.53
CA GLY A 24 -8.93 -3.54 -9.48
C GLY A 24 -8.49 -2.13 -9.13
N THR A 25 -7.56 -1.62 -9.93
CA THR A 25 -7.20 -0.19 -9.97
C THR A 25 -8.44 0.65 -10.25
N GLY A 26 -8.57 1.79 -9.56
CA GLY A 26 -9.72 2.68 -9.68
C GLY A 26 -10.93 2.29 -8.82
N ASP A 27 -10.97 1.07 -8.29
CA ASP A 27 -12.00 0.70 -7.30
C ASP A 27 -11.80 1.46 -5.98
N GLY A 28 -12.90 1.80 -5.33
CA GLY A 28 -12.90 2.66 -4.15
C GLY A 28 -12.13 2.08 -2.96
N TYR A 29 -11.66 2.98 -2.08
CA TYR A 29 -10.87 2.64 -0.90
C TYR A 29 -11.38 1.41 -0.13
N ARG A 30 -12.67 1.36 0.21
CA ARG A 30 -13.25 0.29 1.05
C ARG A 30 -13.20 -1.09 0.40
N MET A 31 -13.06 -1.15 -0.92
CA MET A 31 -12.94 -2.40 -1.66
C MET A 31 -11.49 -2.89 -1.66
N ASN A 32 -10.54 -1.97 -1.85
CA ASN A 32 -9.13 -2.34 -2.05
C ASN A 32 -8.29 -2.33 -0.77
N PHE A 33 -8.63 -1.50 0.21
CA PHE A 33 -7.79 -1.20 1.35
C PHE A 33 -8.52 -1.32 2.70
N THR A 34 -7.74 -1.56 3.75
CA THR A 34 -8.19 -1.72 5.13
C THR A 34 -7.09 -1.29 6.09
N THR A 35 -7.45 -0.80 7.27
CA THR A 35 -6.49 -0.56 8.35
C THR A 35 -6.27 -1.79 9.23
N GLU A 36 -7.06 -2.86 9.02
CA GLU A 36 -6.99 -4.09 9.81
C GLU A 36 -5.92 -5.04 9.24
N PRO A 37 -4.80 -5.29 9.95
CA PRO A 37 -3.72 -6.14 9.43
C PRO A 37 -4.14 -7.60 9.21
N THR A 38 -5.17 -8.07 9.92
CA THR A 38 -5.70 -9.45 9.81
C THR A 38 -6.47 -9.68 8.51
N GLU A 39 -6.96 -8.63 7.86
CA GLU A 39 -7.64 -8.69 6.56
C GLU A 39 -6.66 -8.48 5.38
N ALA A 40 -5.40 -8.15 5.68
CA ALA A 40 -4.39 -7.82 4.70
C ALA A 40 -4.01 -9.03 3.85
N ARG A 41 -3.82 -8.80 2.55
CA ARG A 41 -3.33 -9.81 1.62
C ARG A 41 -1.88 -10.17 1.95
N GLY A 42 -1.63 -11.45 2.21
CA GLY A 42 -0.29 -12.01 2.34
C GLY A 42 0.33 -12.34 0.97
N PHE A 43 1.58 -11.96 0.78
CA PHE A 43 2.39 -12.25 -0.40
C PHE A 43 3.60 -13.12 -0.02
N PRO A 44 3.98 -14.09 -0.88
CA PRO A 44 5.09 -14.98 -0.60
C PRO A 44 6.45 -14.28 -0.73
N ASN A 45 6.55 -13.27 -1.59
CA ASN A 45 7.78 -12.51 -1.80
C ASN A 45 7.52 -11.00 -1.86
N HIS A 46 8.60 -10.24 -1.75
CA HIS A 46 8.54 -8.78 -1.66
C HIS A 46 8.12 -8.12 -2.98
N ASN A 47 8.53 -8.67 -4.13
CA ASN A 47 8.26 -8.06 -5.44
C ASN A 47 6.77 -8.14 -5.79
N ASP A 48 6.11 -9.28 -5.55
CA ASP A 48 4.66 -9.42 -5.78
C ASP A 48 3.86 -8.40 -4.95
N ALA A 49 4.32 -8.13 -3.73
CA ALA A 49 3.71 -7.14 -2.84
C ALA A 49 3.87 -5.71 -3.39
N ILE A 50 5.05 -5.36 -3.91
CA ILE A 50 5.32 -4.09 -4.58
C ILE A 50 4.44 -3.94 -5.82
N GLU A 51 4.45 -4.94 -6.71
CA GLU A 51 3.70 -4.88 -7.96
C GLU A 51 2.20 -4.68 -7.73
N CYS A 52 1.62 -5.42 -6.79
CA CYS A 52 0.20 -5.32 -6.44
C CYS A 52 -0.17 -3.91 -5.96
N VAL A 53 0.57 -3.36 -4.99
CA VAL A 53 0.23 -2.03 -4.45
C VAL A 53 0.46 -0.92 -5.47
N MET A 54 1.53 -1.02 -6.27
CA MET A 54 1.82 -0.05 -7.33
C MET A 54 0.75 -0.06 -8.42
N GLN A 55 0.21 -1.23 -8.74
CA GLN A 55 -0.90 -1.37 -9.68
C GLN A 55 -2.20 -0.76 -9.12
N LEU A 56 -2.58 -1.08 -7.88
CA LEU A 56 -3.81 -0.57 -7.28
C LEU A 56 -3.78 0.96 -7.09
N MET A 57 -2.60 1.50 -6.78
CA MET A 57 -2.41 2.94 -6.62
C MET A 57 -2.19 3.67 -7.94
N ALA A 58 -2.15 3.01 -9.10
CA ALA A 58 -1.74 3.64 -10.35
C ALA A 58 -2.57 4.89 -10.74
N ASP A 59 -3.85 4.90 -10.36
CA ASP A 59 -4.80 6.01 -10.62
C ASP A 59 -4.90 7.01 -9.45
N PHE A 60 -4.10 6.86 -8.40
CA PHE A 60 -4.10 7.81 -7.29
C PHE A 60 -3.49 9.11 -7.78
N GLU A 61 -4.30 10.17 -7.79
CA GLU A 61 -3.86 11.49 -8.20
C GLU A 61 -2.95 12.12 -7.15
N TRP A 62 -2.04 12.96 -7.60
CA TRP A 62 -1.26 13.81 -6.70
C TRP A 62 -2.20 14.72 -5.91
N ASP A 63 -1.93 14.86 -4.62
CA ASP A 63 -2.69 15.71 -3.73
C ASP A 63 -1.71 16.51 -2.84
N PRO A 64 -1.82 17.85 -2.77
CA PRO A 64 -0.90 18.66 -1.98
C PRO A 64 -0.94 18.35 -0.49
N ASP A 65 -2.08 17.84 0.01
CA ASP A 65 -2.28 17.48 1.40
C ASP A 65 -1.91 16.03 1.69
N TYR A 66 -1.79 15.18 0.67
CA TYR A 66 -1.48 13.75 0.80
C TYR A 66 -0.35 13.28 -0.10
N ARG A 67 0.68 12.69 0.52
CA ARG A 67 1.77 12.02 -0.19
C ARG A 67 1.54 10.52 -0.12
N TRP A 68 0.79 10.00 -1.07
CA TRP A 68 0.49 8.57 -1.20
C TRP A 68 1.81 7.81 -1.28
N THR A 69 2.19 7.16 -0.19
CA THR A 69 3.47 6.46 -0.08
C THR A 69 3.20 4.97 -0.04
N PRO A 70 3.39 4.22 -1.14
CA PRO A 70 3.30 2.77 -1.11
C PRO A 70 4.33 2.19 -0.14
N VAL A 71 3.91 1.15 0.57
CA VAL A 71 4.75 0.44 1.54
C VAL A 71 4.56 -1.06 1.42
N THR A 72 5.61 -1.77 1.78
CA THR A 72 5.56 -3.20 2.08
C THR A 72 6.03 -3.42 3.51
N VAL A 73 5.49 -4.44 4.16
CA VAL A 73 5.89 -4.85 5.51
C VAL A 73 6.26 -6.32 5.48
N ASP A 74 7.48 -6.64 5.89
CA ASP A 74 7.89 -8.01 6.18
C ASP A 74 7.31 -8.42 7.53
N MET A 75 6.34 -9.32 7.52
CA MET A 75 5.63 -9.78 8.72
C MET A 75 6.52 -10.62 9.65
N THR A 76 7.67 -11.11 9.18
CA THR A 76 8.60 -11.89 10.00
C THR A 76 9.53 -10.98 10.79
N SER A 77 10.06 -9.92 10.16
CA SER A 77 10.98 -8.98 10.81
C SER A 77 10.32 -7.71 11.35
N GLY A 78 9.06 -7.45 10.95
CA GLY A 78 8.37 -6.18 11.21
C GLY A 78 8.92 -5.01 10.38
N LYS A 79 9.86 -5.26 9.47
CA LYS A 79 10.51 -4.21 8.68
C LYS A 79 9.54 -3.67 7.63
N MET A 80 9.27 -2.37 7.71
CA MET A 80 8.56 -1.63 6.67
C MET A 80 9.56 -1.05 5.66
N VAL A 81 9.24 -1.16 4.38
CA VAL A 81 9.96 -0.50 3.28
C VAL A 81 9.00 0.47 2.59
N LYS A 82 9.42 1.72 2.46
CA LYS A 82 8.69 2.77 1.74
C LYS A 82 9.19 2.84 0.30
N ILE A 83 8.26 2.96 -0.64
CA ILE A 83 8.56 3.01 -2.06
C ILE A 83 8.30 4.46 -2.51
N MET A 84 9.38 5.22 -2.67
CA MET A 84 9.29 6.63 -3.04
C MET A 84 9.11 6.74 -4.55
N ASP A 85 7.97 7.27 -4.99
CA ASP A 85 7.65 7.49 -6.39
C ASP A 85 7.40 8.98 -6.65
N ALA A 86 8.03 9.53 -7.70
CA ALA A 86 7.90 10.92 -8.08
C ALA A 86 6.45 11.35 -8.36
N ARG A 87 5.56 10.41 -8.74
CA ARG A 87 4.14 10.68 -9.00
C ARG A 87 3.40 11.34 -7.82
N TRP A 88 3.78 11.02 -6.58
CA TRP A 88 3.11 11.50 -5.37
C TRP A 88 3.98 12.38 -4.48
N HIS A 89 5.22 12.64 -4.90
CA HIS A 89 6.22 13.34 -4.09
C HIS A 89 6.85 14.56 -4.79
N ASN A 90 6.56 14.80 -6.08
CA ASN A 90 6.99 16.01 -6.81
C ASN A 90 6.02 17.18 -6.68
#